data_AF-A0A924JJ17-F1
#
_entry.id   AF-A0A924JJ17-F1
#
_cell.length_a   1.000
_cell.length_b   1.000
_cell.length_c   1.000
_cell.angle_alpha   90.00
_cell.angle_beta   90.00
_cell.angle_gamma   90.00
#
_symmetry.space_group_name_H-M   'P 1'
#
loop_
_entity.id
_entity.type
_entity.pdbx_description
1 polymer ?
#
loop_
_entity_poly.entity_id
_entity_poly.type
_entity_poly.pdbx_seq_one_letter_code
_entity_poly.pdbx_strand_id
1 'polypeptide(L)'
;MGQDNQGRRRERRGLVRTLPLEGVKVLDVCQVMAGPYACMLLGDLGADVIKVEPPGGGDQTRGAMGFKKKGGDSLGFLDMNRNKRSIALNLKSKAGRDVLIALAKDADILIE
;
A
#
# COMPACT_ATOMS: atom_id res chain seq x y z
N MET A 1 -56.63 8.11 9.20
CA MET A 1 -55.93 8.77 10.31
C MET A 1 -54.85 7.79 10.76
N GLY A 2 -53.62 7.88 10.26
CA GLY A 2 -52.63 8.90 10.62
C GLY A 2 -51.69 8.28 11.66
N GLN A 3 -50.72 7.48 11.21
CA GLN A 3 -49.29 7.70 11.45
C GLN A 3 -48.92 8.07 12.88
N ASP A 4 -48.45 7.08 13.66
CA ASP A 4 -47.53 7.31 14.78
C ASP A 4 -46.33 6.35 14.62
N ASN A 5 -45.43 6.72 13.72
CA ASN A 5 -44.11 6.09 13.58
C ASN A 5 -43.01 7.15 13.72
N GLN A 6 -43.07 7.91 14.81
CA GLN A 6 -42.04 8.86 15.21
C GLN A 6 -41.48 8.43 16.57
N GLY A 7 -40.19 8.10 16.64
CA GLY A 7 -39.54 7.98 17.95
C GLY A 7 -38.23 7.22 18.05
N ARG A 8 -37.72 6.57 16.99
CA ARG A 8 -36.35 6.01 17.01
C ARG A 8 -35.54 6.39 15.79
N ARG A 9 -35.45 7.70 15.54
CA ARG A 9 -34.37 8.25 14.73
C ARG A 9 -33.11 8.15 15.59
N ARG A 10 -32.40 7.00 15.50
CA ARG A 10 -31.05 6.87 16.05
C ARG A 10 -30.25 8.05 15.49
N GLU A 11 -29.77 8.91 16.37
CA GLU A 11 -28.80 9.95 16.04
C GLU A 11 -27.65 9.28 15.27
N ARG A 12 -27.56 9.56 13.97
CA ARG A 12 -26.34 9.28 13.22
C ARG A 12 -25.31 10.30 13.71
N ARG A 13 -24.67 10.03 14.85
CA ARG A 13 -23.34 10.58 15.14
C ARG A 13 -22.55 10.42 13.86
N GLY A 14 -22.01 11.51 13.32
CA GLY A 14 -21.15 11.47 12.15
C GLY A 14 -20.00 10.53 12.45
N LEU A 15 -20.10 9.29 11.97
CA LEU A 15 -19.00 8.34 12.00
C LEU A 15 -17.92 8.96 11.11
N VAL A 16 -16.84 9.45 11.71
CA VAL A 16 -15.56 9.54 11.01
C VAL A 16 -15.31 8.13 10.52
N ARG A 17 -15.46 7.89 9.21
CA ARG A 17 -15.21 6.58 8.64
C ARG A 17 -13.70 6.43 8.49
N THR A 18 -13.07 5.98 9.57
CA THR A 18 -11.68 5.53 9.52
C THR A 18 -11.59 4.25 8.71
N LEU A 19 -10.55 4.10 7.90
CA LEU A 19 -10.34 2.86 7.15
C LEU A 19 -9.89 1.74 8.11
N PRO A 20 -10.17 0.46 7.81
CA PRO A 20 -9.90 -0.64 8.75
C PRO A 20 -8.45 -0.79 9.22
N LEU A 21 -7.48 -0.36 8.41
CA LEU A 21 -6.04 -0.39 8.72
C LEU A 21 -5.42 1.01 8.81
N GLU A 22 -6.25 2.04 9.05
CA GLU A 22 -5.73 3.39 9.26
C GLU A 22 -4.76 3.43 10.45
N GLY A 23 -3.58 4.01 10.23
CA GLY A 23 -2.50 4.07 11.21
C GLY A 23 -1.53 2.88 11.19
N VAL A 24 -1.83 1.80 10.46
CA VAL A 24 -0.93 0.65 10.29
C VAL A 24 0.13 0.98 9.23
N LYS A 25 1.41 0.71 9.55
CA LYS A 25 2.55 0.91 8.64
C LYS A 25 3.05 -0.42 8.09
N VAL A 26 3.16 -0.50 6.77
CA VAL A 26 3.60 -1.72 6.06
C VAL A 26 4.85 -1.42 5.24
N LEU A 27 5.87 -2.28 5.39
CA LEU A 27 7.07 -2.28 4.57
C LEU A 27 7.01 -3.44 3.57
N ASP A 28 6.75 -3.11 2.29
CA ASP A 28 6.66 -4.05 1.17
C ASP A 28 8.03 -4.16 0.49
N VAL A 29 8.73 -5.27 0.69
CA VAL A 29 10.01 -5.57 0.02
C VAL A 29 9.80 -6.58 -1.13
N CYS A 30 8.55 -6.99 -1.37
CA CYS A 30 8.18 -7.99 -2.34
C CYS A 30 8.37 -7.53 -3.79
N GLN A 31 8.41 -8.50 -4.70
CA GLN A 31 8.36 -8.27 -6.14
C GLN A 31 7.33 -9.15 -6.84
N VAL A 32 7.09 -8.82 -8.11
CA VAL A 32 6.26 -9.60 -9.03
C VAL A 32 4.77 -9.53 -8.72
N MET A 33 4.18 -10.44 -7.93
CA MET A 33 2.73 -10.55 -7.88
C MET A 33 2.15 -10.82 -6.49
N ALA A 34 2.46 -11.97 -5.87
CA ALA A 34 1.77 -12.39 -4.65
C ALA A 34 1.95 -11.39 -3.48
N GLY A 35 3.20 -11.04 -3.18
CA GLY A 35 3.52 -10.06 -2.13
C GLY A 35 3.01 -8.65 -2.44
N PRO A 36 3.26 -8.09 -3.65
CA PRO A 36 2.70 -6.79 -4.02
C PRO A 36 1.17 -6.76 -3.96
N TYR A 37 0.48 -7.83 -4.38
CA TYR A 37 -0.97 -7.92 -4.30
C TYR A 37 -1.47 -7.94 -2.85
N ALA A 38 -0.81 -8.69 -1.96
CA ALA A 38 -1.14 -8.67 -0.53
C ALA A 38 -0.99 -7.25 0.05
N CYS A 39 0.15 -6.59 -0.21
CA CYS A 39 0.40 -5.23 0.27
C CYS A 39 -0.55 -4.20 -0.34
N MET A 40 -1.00 -4.40 -1.59
CA MET A 40 -2.02 -3.58 -2.23
C MET A 40 -3.35 -3.66 -1.49
N LEU A 41 -3.78 -4.86 -1.10
CA LEU A 41 -5.01 -5.02 -0.30
C LEU A 41 -4.90 -4.32 1.06
N LEU A 42 -3.72 -4.34 1.69
CA LEU A 42 -3.49 -3.60 2.94
C LEU A 42 -3.59 -2.08 2.73
N GLY A 43 -3.02 -1.56 1.64
CA GLY A 43 -3.15 -0.16 1.25
C GLY A 43 -4.59 0.23 0.90
N ASP A 44 -5.33 -0.63 0.20
CA ASP A 44 -6.75 -0.44 -0.12
C ASP A 44 -7.62 -0.38 1.17
N LEU A 45 -7.17 -1.03 2.25
CA LEU A 45 -7.78 -0.98 3.59
C LEU A 45 -7.25 0.17 4.47
N GLY A 46 -6.39 1.05 3.95
CA GLY A 46 -5.94 2.27 4.61
C GLY A 46 -4.58 2.23 5.30
N ALA A 47 -3.81 1.15 5.14
CA ALA A 47 -2.45 1.10 5.65
C ALA A 47 -1.51 2.07 4.89
N ASP A 48 -0.52 2.62 5.57
CA ASP A 48 0.59 3.36 4.95
C ASP A 48 1.65 2.36 4.46
N VAL A 49 1.63 2.09 3.16
CA VAL A 49 2.51 1.09 2.53
C VAL A 49 3.70 1.77 1.86
N ILE A 50 4.92 1.42 2.29
CA ILE A 50 6.17 1.79 1.64
C ILE A 50 6.73 0.59 0.91
N LYS A 51 6.82 0.67 -0.42
CA LYS A 51 7.49 -0.31 -1.27
C LYS A 51 8.98 0.01 -1.37
N VAL A 52 9.82 -0.97 -1.05
CA VAL A 52 11.28 -0.92 -1.25
C VAL A 52 11.62 -1.57 -2.58
N GLU A 53 12.30 -0.84 -3.44
CA GLU A 53 12.66 -1.32 -4.78
C GLU A 53 14.16 -1.21 -5.05
N PRO A 54 14.75 -2.08 -5.90
CA PRO A 54 16.12 -1.91 -6.31
C PRO A 54 16.29 -0.65 -7.18
N PRO A 55 17.43 0.06 -7.10
CA PRO A 55 17.68 1.24 -7.91
C PRO A 55 17.75 0.91 -9.41
N GLY A 56 17.49 1.92 -10.25
CA GLY A 56 17.49 1.81 -11.70
C GLY A 56 16.14 1.37 -12.24
N GLY A 57 15.86 0.07 -12.22
CA GLY A 57 14.66 -0.51 -12.85
C GLY A 57 13.45 -0.68 -11.93
N GLY A 58 13.65 -0.68 -10.61
CA GLY A 58 12.62 -1.02 -9.64
C GLY A 58 12.15 -2.47 -9.73
N ASP A 59 10.91 -2.72 -9.32
CA ASP A 59 10.23 -4.01 -9.50
C ASP A 59 10.19 -4.40 -10.99
N GLN A 60 10.54 -5.65 -11.32
CA GLN A 60 10.57 -6.16 -12.69
C GLN A 60 9.24 -5.94 -13.44
N THR A 61 8.13 -5.93 -12.71
CA THR A 61 6.80 -5.71 -13.29
C THR A 61 6.62 -4.31 -13.85
N ARG A 62 7.41 -3.30 -13.44
CA ARG A 62 7.41 -1.97 -14.08
C ARG A 62 7.63 -2.04 -15.58
N GLY A 63 8.38 -3.04 -16.07
CA GLY A 63 8.68 -3.22 -17.49
C GLY A 63 7.99 -4.40 -18.20
N ALA A 64 7.52 -5.41 -17.47
CA ALA A 64 7.29 -6.74 -18.05
C ALA A 64 5.82 -7.22 -18.14
N MET A 65 4.86 -6.59 -17.45
CA MET A 65 3.48 -7.12 -17.33
C MET A 65 2.42 -6.21 -17.96
N GLY A 66 2.22 -6.37 -19.27
CA GLY A 66 1.21 -5.65 -20.04
C GLY A 66 1.74 -4.38 -20.71
N PHE A 67 0.85 -3.71 -21.45
CA PHE A 67 1.22 -2.50 -22.18
C PHE A 67 1.42 -1.30 -21.25
N LYS A 68 2.21 -0.33 -21.69
CA LYS A 68 2.37 0.97 -21.03
C LYS A 68 1.30 1.91 -21.57
N LYS A 69 0.47 2.48 -20.69
CA LYS A 69 -0.58 3.43 -21.11
C LYS A 69 -0.02 4.86 -21.17
N LYS A 70 0.37 5.40 -20.01
CA LYS A 70 1.00 6.72 -19.87
C LYS A 70 2.12 6.60 -18.83
N GLY A 71 3.31 7.10 -19.16
CA GLY A 71 4.50 6.98 -18.30
C GLY A 71 5.31 5.72 -18.57
N GLY A 72 6.29 5.48 -17.69
CA GLY A 72 7.28 4.41 -17.84
C GLY A 72 6.84 3.03 -17.36
N ASP A 73 5.78 2.96 -16.56
CA ASP A 73 5.34 1.74 -15.88
C ASP A 73 4.31 0.94 -16.69
N SER A 74 4.38 -0.39 -16.56
CA SER A 74 3.39 -1.32 -17.11
C SER A 74 2.06 -1.24 -16.36
N LEU A 75 0.97 -1.64 -17.01
CA LEU A 75 -0.33 -1.78 -16.34
C LEU A 75 -0.30 -2.78 -15.17
N GLY A 76 0.44 -3.89 -15.28
CA GLY A 76 0.55 -4.86 -14.20
C GLY A 76 1.18 -4.25 -12.94
N PHE A 77 2.21 -3.43 -13.10
CA PHE A 77 2.80 -2.72 -11.96
C PHE A 77 1.80 -1.74 -11.33
N LEU A 78 1.13 -0.94 -12.15
CA LEU A 78 0.17 0.07 -11.67
C LEU A 78 -1.03 -0.55 -10.97
N ASP A 79 -1.53 -1.69 -11.46
CA ASP A 79 -2.66 -2.39 -10.85
C ASP A 79 -2.31 -2.89 -9.44
N MET A 80 -1.14 -3.52 -9.28
CA MET A 80 -0.75 -4.15 -8.01
C MET A 80 0.00 -3.24 -7.02
N ASN A 81 0.30 -1.99 -7.39
CA ASN A 81 1.07 -1.08 -6.53
C ASN A 81 0.42 0.29 -6.32
N ARG A 82 -0.88 0.43 -6.66
CA ARG A 82 -1.68 1.56 -6.18
C ARG A 82 -1.69 1.63 -4.65
N ASN A 83 -1.92 2.81 -4.11
CA ASN A 83 -1.94 3.11 -2.66
C ASN A 83 -0.60 2.86 -1.93
N LYS A 84 0.51 2.71 -2.66
CA LYS A 84 1.86 2.58 -2.09
C LYS A 84 2.73 3.80 -2.41
N ARG A 85 3.56 4.19 -1.46
CA ARG A 85 4.74 5.04 -1.70
C ARG A 85 5.92 4.14 -2.06
N SER A 86 6.87 4.63 -2.85
CA SER A 86 8.03 3.84 -3.29
C SER A 86 9.34 4.53 -2.93
N ILE A 87 10.32 3.75 -2.47
CA ILE A 87 11.70 4.17 -2.26
C ILE A 87 12.66 3.17 -2.92
N ALA A 88 13.63 3.70 -3.66
CA ALA A 88 14.68 2.87 -4.24
C ALA A 88 15.85 2.72 -3.25
N LEU A 89 16.16 1.49 -2.83
CA LEU A 89 17.26 1.19 -1.92
C LEU A 89 18.22 0.15 -2.51
N ASN A 90 19.51 0.46 -2.50
CA ASN A 90 20.55 -0.53 -2.77
C ASN A 90 20.86 -1.33 -1.50
N LEU A 91 20.18 -2.46 -1.29
CA LEU A 91 20.38 -3.32 -0.12
C LEU A 91 21.74 -4.05 -0.09
N LYS A 92 22.52 -4.00 -1.18
CA LYS A 92 23.92 -4.48 -1.18
C LYS A 92 24.86 -3.49 -0.49
N SER A 93 24.47 -2.22 -0.37
CA SER A 93 25.25 -1.19 0.34
C SER A 93 24.93 -1.18 1.84
N LYS A 94 25.90 -0.81 2.67
CA LYS A 94 25.67 -0.63 4.11
C LYS A 94 24.58 0.41 4.37
N ALA A 95 24.66 1.56 3.70
CA ALA A 95 23.68 2.63 3.85
C ALA A 95 22.25 2.18 3.50
N GLY A 96 22.07 1.42 2.41
CA GLY A 96 20.75 0.89 2.04
C GLY A 96 20.19 -0.09 3.07
N ARG A 97 21.05 -0.94 3.66
CA ARG A 97 20.64 -1.81 4.78
C ARG A 97 20.28 -1.01 6.03
N ASP A 98 21.07 0.01 6.36
CA ASP A 98 20.81 0.87 7.53
C ASP A 98 19.44 1.57 7.38
N VAL A 99 19.10 2.07 6.18
CA VAL A 99 17.78 2.66 5.90
C VAL A 99 16.66 1.62 5.99
N LEU A 100 16.84 0.43 5.39
CA LEU A 100 15.83 -0.64 5.49
C LEU A 100 15.57 -1.02 6.95
N ILE A 101 16.62 -1.16 7.76
CA ILE A 101 16.50 -1.47 9.20
C ILE A 101 15.77 -0.34 9.94
N ALA A 102 16.04 0.93 9.60
CA ALA A 102 15.34 2.06 10.20
C ALA A 102 13.83 2.05 9.85
N LEU A 103 13.48 1.77 8.60
CA LEU A 103 12.08 1.64 8.17
C LEU A 103 11.40 0.43 8.85
N ALA A 104 12.08 -0.71 8.91
CA ALA A 104 11.54 -1.92 9.52
C ALA A 104 11.29 -1.77 11.03
N LYS A 105 12.07 -0.94 11.73
CA LYS A 105 11.85 -0.62 13.15
C LYS A 105 10.59 0.22 13.41
N ASP A 106 10.12 0.96 12.41
CA ASP A 106 8.93 1.81 12.50
C ASP A 106 7.68 1.15 11.88
N ALA A 107 7.85 0.07 11.11
CA ALA A 107 6.77 -0.68 10.49
C ALA A 107 6.11 -1.66 11.46
N ASP A 108 4.78 -1.81 11.36
CA ASP A 108 4.03 -2.84 12.08
C ASP A 108 4.14 -4.20 11.39
N ILE A 109 4.26 -4.19 10.05
CA ILE A 109 4.29 -5.38 9.20
C ILE A 109 5.41 -5.22 8.16
N LEU A 110 6.23 -6.26 7.99
CA LEU A 110 7.16 -6.41 6.88
C LEU A 110 6.76 -7.63 6.05
N ILE A 111 6.76 -7.49 4.72
CA ILE A 111 6.47 -8.56 3.77
C ILE A 111 7.57 -8.59 2.71
N GLU A 112 8.04 -9.79 2.33
CA GLU A 112 9.05 -10.08 1.29
C GLU A 112 8.55 -11.22 0.40
#